data_AF-A0A2S7WAA1-F1
#
_entry.id   AF-A0A2S7WAA1-F1
#
_cell.length_a   1.000
_cell.length_b   1.000
_cell.length_c   1.000
_cell.angle_alpha   90.00
_cell.angle_beta   90.00
_cell.angle_gamma   90.00
#
_symmetry.space_group_name_H-M   'P 1'
#
loop_
_entity.id
_entity.type
_entity.pdbx_description
1 polymer ?
#
loop_
_entity_poly.entity_id
_entity_poly.type
_entity_poly.pdbx_seq_one_letter_code
_entity_poly.pdbx_strand_id
1 'polypeptide(L)'
;MKKPNPKYNPIDLLVERLADNFAKVKDFDKLQDSEEGKKLFDLIIKSTSEMENFQTLFLNYYIPSANRSIADSWTQISKSKYKHLFNISKDELKENLYETVRLGYVGLFHKYESYLKALIDATNFLLKELNEENNLLTIEEYCKKKYKINIFKSHDKFAITSRINYISNCVKHWDGFPVKEPFHSDFLYVNRNEKIRIEKDIFKIDIDRLKSHCELLMSQIITIGFKQYFELDYEIIKKGLKPELKDSAKTKQKLEEVIKNFDFVLSDFEK
;
A
#
# COMPACT_ATOMS: atom_id res chain seq x y z
N MET A 1 2.23 1.01 -43.42
CA MET A 1 2.14 1.26 -41.96
C MET A 1 3.03 0.24 -41.26
N LYS A 2 4.12 0.69 -40.61
CA LYS A 2 4.98 -0.21 -39.82
C LYS A 2 4.18 -0.71 -38.61
N LYS A 3 4.08 -2.04 -38.45
CA LYS A 3 3.56 -2.65 -37.22
C LYS A 3 4.36 -2.07 -36.03
N PRO A 4 3.71 -1.67 -34.92
CA PRO A 4 4.45 -1.31 -33.73
C PRO A 4 5.24 -2.56 -33.29
N ASN A 5 6.56 -2.42 -33.17
CA ASN A 5 7.42 -3.36 -32.45
C ASN A 5 6.75 -3.63 -31.09
N PRO A 6 6.69 -4.87 -30.58
CA PRO A 6 6.11 -5.13 -29.27
C PRO A 6 7.00 -4.40 -28.25
N LYS A 7 6.58 -3.20 -27.84
CA LYS A 7 7.13 -2.51 -26.67
C LYS A 7 6.94 -3.49 -25.52
N TYR A 8 8.07 -3.91 -24.93
CA TYR A 8 8.20 -4.73 -23.73
C TYR A 8 6.90 -4.87 -22.93
N ASN A 9 6.47 -6.12 -22.73
CA ASN A 9 5.32 -6.42 -21.87
C ASN A 9 5.59 -5.82 -20.47
N PRO A 10 4.72 -4.94 -19.95
CA PRO A 10 4.91 -4.32 -18.64
C PRO A 10 4.99 -5.33 -17.50
N ILE A 11 4.34 -6.49 -17.63
CA ILE A 11 4.44 -7.59 -16.67
C ILE A 11 5.82 -8.24 -16.76
N ASP A 12 6.35 -8.49 -17.96
CA ASP A 12 7.70 -9.03 -18.12
C ASP A 12 8.73 -8.07 -17.51
N LEU A 13 8.60 -6.76 -17.74
CA LEU A 13 9.48 -5.74 -17.14
C LEU A 13 9.35 -5.67 -15.60
N LEU A 14 8.14 -5.87 -15.06
CA LEU A 14 7.90 -5.93 -13.63
C LEU A 14 8.52 -7.18 -13.02
N VAL A 15 8.28 -8.34 -13.64
CA VAL A 15 8.84 -9.64 -13.23
C VAL A 15 10.36 -9.60 -13.33
N GLU A 16 10.94 -9.05 -14.40
CA GLU A 16 12.38 -8.86 -14.56
C GLU A 16 12.95 -7.97 -13.45
N ARG A 17 12.33 -6.82 -13.16
CA ARG A 17 12.79 -5.94 -12.07
C ARG A 17 12.69 -6.58 -10.70
N LEU A 18 11.61 -7.32 -10.45
CA LEU A 18 11.43 -8.04 -9.21
C LEU A 18 12.46 -9.16 -9.12
N ALA A 19 12.60 -9.99 -10.16
CA ALA A 19 13.59 -11.05 -10.25
C ALA A 19 15.01 -10.50 -10.09
N ASP A 20 15.38 -9.39 -10.72
CA ASP A 20 16.69 -8.75 -10.59
C ASP A 20 16.95 -8.24 -9.16
N ASN A 21 15.93 -7.70 -8.50
CA ASN A 21 16.05 -7.25 -7.11
C ASN A 21 16.08 -8.42 -6.13
N PHE A 22 15.32 -9.46 -6.40
CA PHE A 22 15.27 -10.67 -5.61
C PHE A 22 16.51 -11.55 -5.81
N ALA A 23 17.09 -11.61 -7.01
CA ALA A 23 18.34 -12.31 -7.30
C ALA A 23 19.53 -11.73 -6.53
N LYS A 24 19.45 -10.47 -6.07
CA LYS A 24 20.42 -9.88 -5.14
C LYS A 24 20.30 -10.44 -3.73
N VAL A 25 19.17 -11.05 -3.38
CA VAL A 25 18.96 -11.77 -2.13
C VAL A 25 19.62 -13.13 -2.28
N LYS A 26 20.65 -13.38 -1.47
CA LYS A 26 21.33 -14.67 -1.43
C LYS A 26 20.30 -15.77 -1.17
N ASP A 27 20.38 -16.86 -1.94
CA ASP A 27 19.47 -18.01 -1.85
C ASP A 27 18.00 -17.72 -2.24
N PHE A 28 17.72 -16.69 -3.05
CA PHE A 28 16.35 -16.40 -3.51
C PHE A 28 15.65 -17.58 -4.20
N ASP A 29 16.37 -18.39 -4.97
CA ASP A 29 15.81 -19.58 -5.61
C ASP A 29 15.12 -20.51 -4.59
N LYS A 30 15.59 -20.54 -3.33
CA LYS A 30 14.95 -21.32 -2.26
C LYS A 30 13.59 -20.81 -1.85
N LEU A 31 13.31 -19.51 -2.00
CA LEU A 31 11.95 -18.96 -1.81
C LEU A 31 11.01 -19.43 -2.93
N GLN A 32 11.56 -19.81 -4.09
CA GLN A 32 10.80 -20.42 -5.18
C GLN A 32 10.73 -21.94 -5.08
N ASP A 33 11.37 -22.56 -4.08
CA ASP A 33 11.34 -24.01 -3.88
C ASP A 33 10.26 -24.44 -2.87
N SER A 34 9.93 -23.58 -1.89
CA SER A 34 8.88 -23.85 -0.88
C SER A 34 7.50 -23.31 -1.28
N GLU A 35 6.43 -23.95 -0.81
CA GLU A 35 5.04 -23.48 -1.06
C GLU A 35 4.79 -22.13 -0.40
N GLU A 36 5.36 -21.93 0.78
CA GLU A 36 5.28 -20.71 1.58
C GLU A 36 5.93 -19.52 0.87
N GLY A 37 7.15 -19.72 0.37
CA GLY A 37 7.91 -18.70 -0.34
C GLY A 37 7.24 -18.31 -1.66
N LYS A 38 6.75 -19.30 -2.42
CA LYS A 38 5.95 -19.07 -3.64
C LYS A 38 4.72 -18.24 -3.35
N LYS A 39 3.98 -18.56 -2.29
CA LYS A 39 2.76 -17.83 -1.93
C LYS A 39 3.03 -16.36 -1.59
N LEU A 40 4.11 -16.07 -0.86
CA LEU A 40 4.52 -14.70 -0.59
C LEU A 40 4.95 -13.98 -1.88
N PHE A 41 5.71 -14.65 -2.74
CA PHE A 41 6.14 -14.07 -4.02
C PHE A 41 4.94 -13.77 -4.94
N ASP A 42 4.00 -14.71 -5.08
CA ASP A 42 2.77 -14.53 -5.86
C ASP A 42 1.93 -13.36 -5.33
N LEU A 43 1.86 -13.20 -4.00
CA LEU A 43 1.21 -12.04 -3.39
C LEU A 43 1.87 -10.73 -3.82
N ILE A 44 3.21 -10.66 -3.80
CA ILE A 44 3.96 -9.46 -4.21
C ILE A 44 3.66 -9.15 -5.67
N ILE A 45 3.80 -10.13 -6.57
CA ILE A 45 3.52 -9.97 -8.00
C ILE A 45 2.09 -9.51 -8.24
N LYS A 46 1.12 -10.18 -7.62
CA LYS A 46 -0.31 -9.87 -7.76
C LYS A 46 -0.62 -8.46 -7.25
N SER A 47 -0.18 -8.12 -6.05
CA SER A 47 -0.49 -6.83 -5.42
C SER A 47 0.14 -5.65 -6.17
N THR A 48 1.40 -5.78 -6.59
CA THR A 48 2.06 -4.77 -7.43
C THR A 48 1.35 -4.62 -8.77
N SER A 49 1.06 -5.73 -9.47
CA SER A 49 0.34 -5.71 -10.75
C SER A 49 -1.06 -5.09 -10.63
N GLU A 50 -1.79 -5.43 -9.57
CA GLU A 50 -3.12 -4.87 -9.30
C GLU A 50 -3.09 -3.36 -9.03
N MET A 51 -2.03 -2.85 -8.40
CA MET A 51 -1.87 -1.42 -8.13
C MET A 51 -1.42 -0.66 -9.40
N GLU A 52 -0.55 -1.26 -10.22
CA GLU A 52 -0.18 -0.72 -11.54
C GLU A 52 -1.37 -0.64 -12.49
N ASN A 53 -2.15 -1.72 -12.56
CA ASN A 53 -3.38 -1.76 -13.36
C ASN A 53 -4.39 -0.73 -12.88
N PHE A 54 -4.53 -0.56 -11.56
CA PHE A 54 -5.41 0.46 -10.99
C PHE A 54 -4.98 1.88 -11.37
N GLN A 55 -3.70 2.20 -11.20
CA GLN A 55 -3.15 3.51 -11.57
C GLN A 55 -3.39 3.78 -13.06
N THR A 56 -3.08 2.80 -13.92
CA THR A 56 -3.28 2.89 -15.36
C THR A 56 -4.75 3.12 -15.70
N LEU A 57 -5.66 2.34 -15.10
CA LEU A 57 -7.10 2.45 -15.32
C LEU A 57 -7.61 3.87 -15.03
N PHE A 58 -7.25 4.43 -13.88
CA PHE A 58 -7.73 5.76 -13.51
C PHE A 58 -7.06 6.88 -14.31
N LEU A 59 -5.72 6.88 -14.41
CA LEU A 59 -4.98 7.99 -14.98
C LEU A 59 -5.06 8.05 -16.51
N ASN A 60 -5.18 6.89 -17.17
CA ASN A 60 -5.13 6.79 -18.63
C ASN A 60 -6.49 6.51 -19.28
N TYR A 61 -7.47 5.98 -18.53
CA TYR A 61 -8.79 5.67 -19.09
C TYR A 61 -9.91 6.50 -18.45
N TYR A 62 -10.09 6.44 -17.13
CA TYR A 62 -11.23 7.09 -16.49
C TYR A 62 -11.13 8.62 -16.47
N ILE A 63 -10.04 9.18 -15.96
CA ILE A 63 -9.85 10.63 -15.91
C ILE A 63 -9.86 11.27 -17.32
N PRO A 64 -9.15 10.71 -18.33
CA PRO A 64 -9.25 11.22 -19.69
C PRO A 64 -10.67 11.15 -20.27
N SER A 65 -11.43 10.10 -19.94
CA SER A 65 -12.83 9.99 -20.40
C SER A 65 -13.75 11.02 -19.73
N ALA A 66 -13.57 11.29 -18.43
CA ALA A 66 -14.26 12.38 -17.74
C ALA A 66 -13.94 13.74 -18.38
N ASN A 67 -12.67 14.01 -18.70
CA ASN A 67 -12.26 15.24 -19.40
C ASN A 67 -12.87 15.38 -20.80
N ARG A 68 -12.97 14.29 -21.57
CA ARG A 68 -13.67 14.30 -22.87
C ARG A 68 -15.15 14.65 -22.70
N SER A 69 -15.82 14.01 -21.74
CA SER A 69 -17.24 14.30 -21.44
C SER A 69 -17.48 15.78 -21.10
N ILE A 70 -16.57 16.40 -20.34
CA ILE A 70 -16.60 17.84 -20.04
C ILE A 70 -16.46 18.68 -21.32
N ALA A 71 -15.50 18.35 -22.18
CA ALA A 71 -15.26 19.08 -23.43
C ALA A 71 -16.44 18.97 -24.40
N ASP A 72 -17.02 17.78 -24.52
CA ASP A 72 -18.17 17.51 -25.38
C ASP A 72 -19.40 18.28 -24.87
N SER A 73 -19.68 18.21 -23.57
CA SER A 73 -20.79 18.94 -22.93
C SER A 73 -20.63 20.46 -23.12
N TRP A 74 -19.44 21.00 -22.89
CA TRP A 74 -19.17 22.42 -23.10
C TRP A 74 -19.33 22.83 -24.57
N THR A 75 -18.92 21.98 -25.50
CA THR A 75 -19.10 22.22 -26.94
C THR A 75 -20.59 22.28 -27.31
N GLN A 76 -21.42 21.41 -26.73
CA GLN A 76 -22.87 21.43 -26.93
C GLN A 76 -23.52 22.69 -26.34
N ILE A 77 -23.15 23.07 -25.12
CA ILE A 77 -23.64 24.28 -24.46
C ILE A 77 -23.28 25.53 -25.26
N SER A 78 -22.01 25.67 -25.65
CA SER A 78 -21.51 26.85 -26.38
C SER A 78 -22.09 27.00 -27.79
N LYS A 79 -22.46 25.89 -28.44
CA LYS A 79 -23.11 25.87 -29.76
C LYS A 79 -24.64 25.95 -29.69
N SER A 80 -25.24 25.85 -28.51
CA SER A 80 -26.69 25.87 -28.37
C SER A 80 -27.27 27.23 -28.79
N LYS A 81 -28.38 27.19 -29.55
CA LYS A 81 -29.18 28.40 -29.85
C LYS A 81 -29.73 29.08 -28.58
N TYR A 82 -29.83 28.32 -27.49
CA TYR A 82 -30.30 28.78 -26.19
C TYR A 82 -29.17 29.16 -25.22
N LYS A 83 -27.92 29.27 -25.67
CA LYS A 83 -26.77 29.53 -24.78
C LYS A 83 -26.92 30.76 -23.89
N HIS A 84 -27.67 31.76 -24.34
CA HIS A 84 -27.97 32.99 -23.60
C HIS A 84 -28.86 32.76 -22.36
N LEU A 85 -29.54 31.61 -22.27
CA LEU A 85 -30.33 31.21 -21.10
C LEU A 85 -29.51 30.48 -20.05
N PHE A 86 -28.28 30.06 -20.38
CA PHE A 86 -27.42 29.31 -19.47
C PHE A 86 -26.45 30.25 -18.76
N ASN A 87 -26.45 30.21 -17.43
CA ASN A 87 -25.43 30.84 -16.61
C ASN A 87 -24.58 29.74 -15.95
N ILE A 88 -23.83 29.01 -16.77
CA ILE A 88 -22.95 27.92 -16.33
C ILE A 88 -21.55 28.12 -16.91
N SER A 89 -20.55 27.90 -16.09
CA SER A 89 -19.14 27.90 -16.45
C SER A 89 -18.68 26.50 -16.85
N LYS A 90 -17.56 26.43 -17.58
CA LYS A 90 -16.92 25.14 -17.88
C LYS A 90 -16.40 24.45 -16.61
N ASP A 91 -16.02 25.21 -15.59
CA ASP A 91 -15.52 24.65 -14.34
C ASP A 91 -16.62 23.95 -13.52
N GLU A 92 -17.87 24.42 -13.59
CA GLU A 92 -19.01 23.73 -12.98
C GLU A 92 -19.28 22.35 -13.61
N LEU A 93 -18.79 22.11 -14.83
CA LEU A 93 -18.87 20.80 -15.48
C LEU A 93 -17.78 19.82 -14.97
N LYS A 94 -16.76 20.29 -14.24
CA LYS A 94 -15.67 19.44 -13.73
C LYS A 94 -16.10 18.52 -12.58
N GLU A 95 -17.33 18.61 -12.09
CA GLU A 95 -17.77 17.79 -10.96
C GLU A 95 -17.62 16.28 -11.21
N ASN A 96 -17.96 15.80 -12.41
CA ASN A 96 -17.78 14.39 -12.80
C ASN A 96 -16.31 13.96 -12.81
N LEU A 97 -15.39 14.87 -13.13
CA LEU A 97 -13.95 14.61 -13.06
C LEU A 97 -13.52 14.42 -11.60
N TYR A 98 -13.91 15.33 -10.71
CA TYR A 98 -13.56 15.21 -9.29
C TYR A 98 -14.25 14.02 -8.62
N GLU A 99 -15.47 13.66 -9.04
CA GLU A 99 -16.16 12.45 -8.61
C GLU A 99 -15.38 11.19 -9.03
N THR A 100 -14.92 11.14 -10.28
CA THR A 100 -14.06 10.05 -10.78
C THR A 100 -12.81 9.89 -9.90
N VAL A 101 -12.16 10.99 -9.53
CA VAL A 101 -10.98 10.96 -8.65
C VAL A 101 -11.34 10.50 -7.23
N ARG A 102 -12.45 10.98 -6.66
CA ARG A 102 -12.96 10.60 -5.33
C ARG A 102 -13.30 9.12 -5.25
N LEU A 103 -13.97 8.57 -6.27
CA LEU A 103 -14.20 7.12 -6.38
C LEU A 103 -12.89 6.33 -6.51
N GLY A 104 -11.87 6.94 -7.12
CA GLY A 104 -10.50 6.43 -7.10
C GLY A 104 -9.95 6.25 -5.68
N TYR A 105 -10.13 7.21 -4.78
CA TYR A 105 -9.69 7.05 -3.38
C TYR A 105 -10.42 5.92 -2.64
N VAL A 106 -11.71 5.68 -2.94
CA VAL A 106 -12.45 4.53 -2.39
C VAL A 106 -11.84 3.22 -2.86
N GLY A 107 -11.56 3.08 -4.16
CA GLY A 107 -10.91 1.90 -4.73
C GLY A 107 -9.50 1.70 -4.19
N LEU A 108 -8.74 2.78 -4.01
CA LEU A 108 -7.37 2.76 -3.49
C LEU A 108 -7.34 2.27 -2.03
N PHE A 109 -8.28 2.73 -1.20
CA PHE A 109 -8.40 2.26 0.18
C PHE A 109 -8.70 0.75 0.25
N HIS A 110 -9.64 0.26 -0.56
CA HIS A 110 -9.98 -1.16 -0.57
C HIS A 110 -8.84 -2.06 -1.06
N LYS A 111 -8.03 -1.59 -2.01
CA LYS A 111 -6.81 -2.28 -2.43
C LYS A 111 -5.81 -2.38 -1.29
N TYR A 112 -5.60 -1.30 -0.55
CA TYR A 112 -4.76 -1.32 0.65
C TYR A 112 -5.27 -2.30 1.72
N GLU A 113 -6.57 -2.26 2.06
CA GLU A 113 -7.15 -3.17 3.06
C GLU A 113 -6.99 -4.64 2.66
N SER A 114 -7.20 -4.94 1.39
CA SER A 114 -7.07 -6.30 0.86
C SER A 114 -5.60 -6.75 0.87
N TYR A 115 -4.69 -5.85 0.50
CA TYR A 115 -3.25 -6.10 0.55
C TYR A 115 -2.76 -6.40 1.97
N LEU A 116 -3.11 -5.55 2.95
CA LEU A 116 -2.69 -5.73 4.33
C LEU A 116 -3.15 -7.09 4.90
N LYS A 117 -4.40 -7.49 4.62
CA LYS A 117 -4.93 -8.79 5.04
C LYS A 117 -4.13 -9.94 4.42
N ALA A 118 -3.97 -9.92 3.11
CA ALA A 118 -3.24 -10.97 2.40
C ALA A 118 -1.76 -11.04 2.82
N LEU A 119 -1.13 -9.90 3.10
CA LEU A 119 0.24 -9.82 3.61
C LEU A 119 0.39 -10.49 4.97
N ILE A 120 -0.49 -10.16 5.92
CA ILE A 120 -0.47 -10.79 7.25
C ILE A 120 -0.67 -12.30 7.14
N ASP A 121 -1.64 -12.75 6.33
CA ASP A 121 -1.91 -14.17 6.12
C ASP A 121 -0.70 -14.88 5.50
N ALA A 122 -0.08 -14.27 4.48
CA ALA A 122 1.11 -14.83 3.82
C ALA A 122 2.31 -14.88 4.77
N THR A 123 2.54 -13.85 5.59
CA THR A 123 3.65 -13.85 6.56
C THR A 123 3.42 -14.85 7.69
N ASN A 124 2.21 -14.96 8.22
CA ASN A 124 1.89 -15.99 9.23
C ASN A 124 2.08 -17.39 8.65
N PHE A 125 1.69 -17.61 7.38
CA PHE A 125 1.91 -18.88 6.70
C PHE A 125 3.40 -19.17 6.50
N LEU A 126 4.19 -18.18 6.07
CA LEU A 126 5.63 -18.30 5.90
C LEU A 126 6.36 -18.69 7.19
N LEU A 127 5.91 -18.16 8.32
CA LEU A 127 6.54 -18.38 9.62
C LEU A 127 5.86 -19.48 10.44
N LYS A 128 4.96 -20.26 9.85
CA LYS A 128 4.11 -21.21 10.58
C LYS A 128 4.94 -22.21 11.40
N GLU A 129 5.87 -22.91 10.77
CA GLU A 129 6.72 -23.91 11.44
C GLU A 129 7.55 -23.26 12.56
N LEU A 130 8.20 -22.12 12.25
CA LEU A 130 8.99 -21.36 13.23
C LEU A 130 8.14 -20.94 14.45
N ASN A 131 6.91 -20.50 14.21
CA ASN A 131 6.00 -20.06 15.26
C ASN A 131 5.51 -21.24 16.10
N GLU A 132 5.17 -22.37 15.49
CA GLU A 132 4.71 -23.58 16.18
C GLU A 132 5.82 -24.19 17.04
N GLU A 133 7.05 -24.29 16.52
CA GLU A 133 8.20 -24.86 17.25
C GLU A 133 8.62 -24.02 18.46
N ASN A 134 8.46 -22.70 18.38
CA ASN A 134 8.95 -21.75 19.39
C ASN A 134 7.83 -21.08 20.19
N ASN A 135 6.56 -21.49 19.99
CA ASN A 135 5.38 -20.92 20.63
C ASN A 135 5.29 -19.38 20.46
N LEU A 136 5.54 -18.89 19.23
CA LEU A 136 5.47 -17.48 18.88
C LEU A 136 4.03 -17.06 18.54
N LEU A 137 3.74 -15.76 18.67
CA LEU A 137 2.43 -15.20 18.37
C LEU A 137 2.26 -14.98 16.87
N THR A 138 1.01 -15.00 16.41
CA THR A 138 0.69 -14.47 15.08
C THR A 138 1.05 -12.97 15.01
N ILE A 139 1.25 -12.45 13.80
CA ILE A 139 1.56 -11.03 13.59
C ILE A 139 0.50 -10.12 14.25
N GLU A 140 -0.78 -10.46 14.13
CA GLU A 140 -1.87 -9.70 14.73
C GLU A 140 -1.77 -9.66 16.27
N GLU A 141 -1.60 -10.83 16.88
CA GLU A 141 -1.50 -10.97 18.33
C GLU A 141 -0.27 -10.25 18.88
N TYR A 142 0.87 -10.36 18.19
CA TYR A 142 2.09 -9.64 18.56
C TYR A 142 1.88 -8.12 18.49
N CYS A 143 1.29 -7.62 17.39
CA CYS A 143 0.98 -6.19 17.25
C CYS A 143 0.08 -5.68 18.39
N LYS A 144 -0.95 -6.46 18.74
CA LYS A 144 -1.88 -6.13 19.82
C LYS A 144 -1.18 -6.15 21.18
N LYS A 145 -0.30 -7.12 21.43
CA LYS A 145 0.43 -7.26 22.70
C LYS A 145 1.49 -6.18 22.87
N LYS A 146 2.36 -6.00 21.88
CA LYS A 146 3.55 -5.13 21.92
C LYS A 146 3.19 -3.67 21.65
N TYR A 147 2.53 -3.38 20.54
CA TYR A 147 2.26 -2.01 20.07
C TYR A 147 0.88 -1.49 20.47
N LYS A 148 0.03 -2.33 21.08
CA LYS A 148 -1.36 -1.98 21.46
C LYS A 148 -2.23 -1.53 20.28
N ILE A 149 -1.90 -1.97 19.07
CA ILE A 149 -2.67 -1.67 17.86
C ILE A 149 -3.46 -2.89 17.39
N ASN A 150 -4.62 -2.63 16.77
CA ASN A 150 -5.22 -3.59 15.85
C ASN A 150 -4.66 -3.29 14.45
N ILE A 151 -3.83 -4.19 13.93
CA ILE A 151 -3.13 -3.96 12.66
C ILE A 151 -4.11 -3.75 11.49
N PHE A 152 -5.24 -4.47 11.45
CA PHE A 152 -6.27 -4.28 10.42
C PHE A 152 -7.04 -2.96 10.53
N LYS A 153 -6.88 -2.23 11.65
CA LYS A 153 -7.48 -0.92 11.90
C LYS A 153 -6.42 0.17 12.11
N SER A 154 -5.20 -0.03 11.62
CA SER A 154 -4.05 0.87 11.79
C SER A 154 -3.88 1.91 10.67
N HIS A 155 -4.87 2.05 9.79
CA HIS A 155 -4.79 2.96 8.65
C HIS A 155 -4.65 4.43 9.07
N ASP A 156 -5.00 4.80 10.30
CA ASP A 156 -4.84 6.15 10.85
C ASP A 156 -3.41 6.43 11.34
N LYS A 157 -2.59 5.38 11.51
CA LYS A 157 -1.22 5.47 12.02
C LYS A 157 -0.19 5.91 11.00
N PHE A 158 -0.46 5.72 9.70
CA PHE A 158 0.47 6.11 8.64
C PHE A 158 -0.11 7.24 7.80
N ALA A 159 0.71 8.25 7.49
CA ALA A 159 0.25 9.49 6.87
C ALA A 159 -0.55 9.27 5.57
N ILE A 160 -0.06 8.41 4.67
CA ILE A 160 -0.72 8.19 3.38
C ILE A 160 -2.02 7.39 3.50
N THR A 161 -2.05 6.35 4.33
CA THR A 161 -3.26 5.54 4.54
C THR A 161 -4.32 6.31 5.32
N SER A 162 -3.90 7.19 6.23
CA SER A 162 -4.79 8.07 7.00
C SER A 162 -5.49 9.07 6.08
N ARG A 163 -4.73 9.72 5.18
CA ARG A 163 -5.26 10.61 4.15
C ARG A 163 -6.25 9.89 3.23
N ILE A 164 -5.87 8.74 2.67
CA ILE A 164 -6.71 7.97 1.74
C ILE A 164 -8.00 7.52 2.44
N ASN A 165 -7.89 7.01 3.67
CA ASN A 165 -9.03 6.60 4.48
C ASN A 165 -9.96 7.79 4.78
N TYR A 166 -9.42 8.97 5.08
CA TYR A 166 -10.22 10.17 5.31
C TYR A 166 -11.07 10.50 4.09
N ILE A 167 -10.45 10.58 2.90
CA ILE A 167 -11.14 10.89 1.65
C ILE A 167 -12.17 9.80 1.32
N SER A 168 -11.78 8.53 1.39
CA SER A 168 -12.66 7.37 1.15
C SER A 168 -13.91 7.42 2.03
N ASN A 169 -13.75 7.72 3.32
CA ASN A 169 -14.87 7.85 4.26
C ASN A 169 -15.76 9.06 3.92
N CYS A 170 -15.17 10.22 3.63
CA CYS A 170 -15.91 11.41 3.16
C CYS A 170 -16.79 11.08 1.96
N VAL A 171 -16.26 10.34 0.99
CA VAL A 171 -16.99 9.91 -0.21
C VAL A 171 -18.12 8.93 0.11
N LYS A 172 -17.85 7.93 0.94
CA LYS A 172 -18.82 6.86 1.26
C LYS A 172 -20.01 7.34 2.09
N HIS A 173 -19.76 8.24 3.04
CA HIS A 173 -20.73 8.54 4.10
C HIS A 173 -21.22 9.99 4.09
N TRP A 174 -20.53 10.89 3.39
CA TRP A 174 -20.86 12.32 3.35
C TRP A 174 -20.77 12.89 1.94
N ASP A 175 -21.03 12.09 0.90
CA ASP A 175 -21.09 12.55 -0.51
C ASP A 175 -19.86 13.37 -0.96
N GLY A 176 -18.70 13.05 -0.38
CA GLY A 176 -17.42 13.71 -0.67
C GLY A 176 -17.17 15.03 0.06
N PHE A 177 -18.04 15.46 0.99
CA PHE A 177 -17.79 16.64 1.83
C PHE A 177 -16.76 16.33 2.94
N PRO A 178 -15.78 17.22 3.21
CA PRO A 178 -14.72 17.01 4.19
C PRO A 178 -15.21 17.34 5.62
N VAL A 179 -16.17 16.56 6.11
CA VAL A 179 -16.83 16.78 7.42
C VAL A 179 -16.61 15.65 8.43
N LYS A 180 -15.88 14.61 8.03
CA LYS A 180 -15.57 13.46 8.89
C LYS A 180 -14.68 13.90 10.05
N GLU A 181 -15.04 13.54 11.28
CA GLU A 181 -14.18 13.68 12.46
C GLU A 181 -13.47 12.35 12.80
N PRO A 182 -12.23 12.38 13.33
CA PRO A 182 -11.36 13.55 13.42
C PRO A 182 -10.89 14.01 12.03
N PHE A 183 -10.63 15.32 11.90
CA PHE A 183 -10.14 15.91 10.66
C PHE A 183 -8.70 15.47 10.37
N HIS A 184 -8.45 15.04 9.13
CA HIS A 184 -7.09 14.85 8.66
C HIS A 184 -6.41 16.22 8.47
N SER A 185 -5.09 16.30 8.72
CA SER A 185 -4.30 17.55 8.69
C SER A 185 -4.54 18.37 7.43
N ASP A 186 -4.60 17.69 6.28
CA ASP A 186 -4.74 18.30 4.96
C ASP A 186 -6.12 18.93 4.72
N PHE A 187 -7.09 18.68 5.61
CA PHE A 187 -8.47 19.13 5.51
C PHE A 187 -8.93 19.96 6.72
N LEU A 188 -8.01 20.46 7.55
CA LEU A 188 -8.35 21.27 8.72
C LEU A 188 -8.99 22.62 8.35
N TYR A 189 -8.52 23.24 7.26
CA TYR A 189 -8.89 24.61 6.86
C TYR A 189 -9.62 24.67 5.51
N VAL A 190 -10.13 23.54 5.00
CA VAL A 190 -10.86 23.52 3.73
C VAL A 190 -12.32 23.97 3.92
N ASN A 191 -12.93 24.46 2.85
CA ASN A 191 -14.36 24.79 2.86
C ASN A 191 -15.21 23.51 3.02
N ARG A 192 -15.97 23.43 4.11
CA ARG A 192 -16.81 22.27 4.44
C ARG A 192 -18.10 22.19 3.62
N ASN A 193 -18.47 23.29 2.97
CA ASN A 193 -19.63 23.35 2.07
C ASN A 193 -19.26 22.99 0.62
N GLU A 194 -18.01 22.57 0.38
CA GLU A 194 -17.55 22.11 -0.92
C GLU A 194 -17.09 20.67 -0.84
N LYS A 195 -17.42 19.88 -1.87
CA LYS A 195 -16.89 18.52 -2.01
C LYS A 195 -15.38 18.57 -2.21
N ILE A 196 -14.69 17.54 -1.75
CA ILE A 196 -13.25 17.37 -1.94
C ILE A 196 -12.93 17.40 -3.44
N ARG A 197 -12.07 18.35 -3.84
CA ARG A 197 -11.54 18.49 -5.20
C ARG A 197 -10.06 18.17 -5.18
N ILE A 198 -9.67 17.12 -5.89
CA ILE A 198 -8.28 16.68 -5.99
C ILE A 198 -7.92 16.56 -7.46
N GLU A 199 -6.82 17.21 -7.83
CA GLU A 199 -6.28 17.18 -9.19
C GLU A 199 -5.65 15.83 -9.52
N LYS A 200 -5.63 15.52 -10.82
CA LYS A 200 -5.05 14.27 -11.35
C LYS A 200 -3.63 14.01 -10.82
N ASP A 201 -2.79 15.04 -10.78
CA ASP A 201 -1.38 14.89 -10.41
C ASP A 201 -1.21 14.58 -8.92
N ILE A 202 -2.03 15.19 -8.07
CA ILE A 202 -2.06 14.86 -6.63
C ILE A 202 -2.55 13.43 -6.42
N PHE A 203 -3.59 13.01 -7.13
CA PHE A 203 -4.07 11.64 -7.06
C PHE A 203 -3.01 10.62 -7.50
N LYS A 204 -2.26 10.93 -8.58
CA LYS A 204 -1.12 10.12 -9.00
C LYS A 204 -0.06 10.00 -7.91
N ILE A 205 0.33 11.12 -7.29
CA ILE A 205 1.31 11.15 -6.20
C ILE A 205 0.84 10.29 -5.03
N ASP A 206 -0.44 10.38 -4.66
CA ASP A 206 -0.98 9.58 -3.55
C ASP A 206 -0.99 8.08 -3.86
N ILE A 207 -1.26 7.67 -5.11
CA ILE A 207 -1.12 6.27 -5.53
C ILE A 207 0.34 5.81 -5.41
N ASP A 208 1.29 6.61 -5.89
CA ASP A 208 2.72 6.27 -5.84
C ASP A 208 3.23 6.18 -4.38
N ARG A 209 2.79 7.11 -3.51
CA ARG A 209 3.11 7.07 -2.07
C ARG A 209 2.51 5.84 -1.39
N LEU A 210 1.31 5.41 -1.78
CA LEU A 210 0.71 4.20 -1.22
C LEU A 210 1.51 2.95 -1.65
N LYS A 211 1.97 2.87 -2.91
CA LYS A 211 2.83 1.77 -3.38
C LYS A 211 4.08 1.65 -2.52
N SER A 212 4.82 2.75 -2.33
CA SER A 212 6.02 2.77 -1.49
C SER A 212 5.70 2.41 -0.02
N HIS A 213 4.53 2.84 0.49
CA HIS A 213 4.09 2.44 1.82
C HIS A 213 3.80 0.94 1.91
N CYS A 214 3.18 0.33 0.90
CA CYS A 214 2.93 -1.12 0.87
C CYS A 214 4.24 -1.92 0.89
N GLU A 215 5.28 -1.46 0.18
CA GLU A 215 6.62 -2.07 0.18
C GLU A 215 7.27 -1.97 1.56
N LEU A 216 7.24 -0.78 2.18
CA LEU A 216 7.75 -0.58 3.54
C LEU A 216 7.00 -1.45 4.55
N LEU A 217 5.68 -1.49 4.45
CA LEU A 217 4.81 -2.28 5.32
C LEU A 217 5.12 -3.77 5.20
N MET A 218 5.38 -4.29 4.00
CA MET A 218 5.84 -5.67 3.83
C MET A 218 7.12 -5.94 4.61
N SER A 219 8.12 -5.07 4.48
CA SER A 219 9.37 -5.19 5.23
C SER A 219 9.12 -5.16 6.74
N GLN A 220 8.24 -4.27 7.22
CA GLN A 220 7.89 -4.15 8.64
C GLN A 220 7.17 -5.39 9.16
N ILE A 221 6.17 -5.91 8.43
CA ILE A 221 5.42 -7.11 8.83
C ILE A 221 6.33 -8.35 8.89
N ILE A 222 7.21 -8.55 7.91
CA ILE A 222 8.20 -9.62 7.94
C ILE A 222 9.18 -9.43 9.11
N THR A 223 9.62 -8.19 9.35
CA THR A 223 10.51 -7.85 10.47
C THR A 223 9.87 -8.15 11.82
N ILE A 224 8.57 -7.90 11.99
CA ILE A 224 7.83 -8.28 13.21
C ILE A 224 7.93 -9.78 13.44
N GLY A 225 7.72 -10.58 12.40
CA GLY A 225 7.84 -12.03 12.46
C GLY A 225 9.21 -12.49 12.96
N PHE A 226 10.28 -11.99 12.36
CA PHE A 226 11.64 -12.34 12.79
C PHE A 226 12.01 -11.77 14.17
N LYS A 227 11.58 -10.55 14.50
CA LYS A 227 11.84 -9.94 15.80
C LYS A 227 11.40 -10.84 16.95
N GLN A 228 10.23 -11.49 16.82
CA GLN A 228 9.76 -12.45 17.83
C GLN A 228 10.75 -13.58 18.09
N TYR A 229 11.33 -14.14 17.03
CA TYR A 229 12.33 -15.20 17.13
C TYR A 229 13.63 -14.71 17.77
N PHE A 230 14.08 -13.51 17.41
CA PHE A 230 15.31 -12.92 17.95
C PHE A 230 15.15 -12.35 19.36
N GLU A 231 13.93 -12.12 19.84
CA GLU A 231 13.62 -11.78 21.24
C GLU A 231 13.61 -13.03 22.16
N LEU A 232 13.75 -14.26 21.62
CA LEU A 232 13.90 -15.48 22.43
C LEU A 232 15.22 -15.48 23.21
N ASP A 233 15.29 -16.31 24.26
CA ASP A 233 16.52 -16.51 25.03
C ASP A 233 17.66 -16.95 24.09
N TYR A 234 18.84 -16.35 24.26
CA TYR A 234 20.04 -16.68 23.50
C TYR A 234 20.35 -18.18 23.53
N GLU A 235 20.12 -18.87 24.67
CA GLU A 235 20.34 -20.32 24.76
C GLU A 235 19.35 -21.14 23.91
N ILE A 236 18.18 -20.58 23.58
CA ILE A 236 17.22 -21.17 22.64
C ILE A 236 17.70 -20.92 21.20
N ILE A 237 18.09 -19.69 20.88
CA ILE A 237 18.63 -19.32 19.55
C ILE A 237 19.89 -20.14 19.23
N LYS A 238 20.77 -20.34 20.22
CA LYS A 238 22.02 -21.09 20.12
C LYS A 238 21.83 -22.54 19.69
N LYS A 239 20.68 -23.17 19.99
CA LYS A 239 20.37 -24.53 19.55
C LYS A 239 20.27 -24.62 18.02
N GLY A 240 19.76 -23.58 17.37
CA GLY A 240 19.65 -23.48 15.91
C GLY A 240 20.90 -22.97 15.19
N LEU A 241 21.91 -22.47 15.92
CA LEU A 241 23.15 -21.97 15.32
C LEU A 241 24.11 -23.12 14.94
N LYS A 242 24.92 -22.88 13.90
CA LYS A 242 26.06 -23.76 13.57
C LYS A 242 27.03 -23.85 14.77
N PRO A 243 27.68 -25.00 15.03
CA PRO A 243 28.52 -25.21 16.21
C PRO A 243 29.57 -24.12 16.44
N GLU A 244 30.16 -23.63 15.36
CA GLU A 244 31.20 -22.59 15.31
C GLU A 244 30.75 -21.21 15.80
N LEU A 245 29.42 -20.97 15.85
CA LEU A 245 28.83 -19.68 16.19
C LEU A 245 28.26 -19.62 17.60
N LYS A 246 28.16 -20.76 18.30
CA LYS A 246 27.40 -20.93 19.54
C LYS A 246 27.96 -20.12 20.73
N ASP A 247 29.29 -20.02 20.85
CA ASP A 247 29.96 -19.40 22.00
C ASP A 247 30.76 -18.13 21.63
N SER A 248 30.49 -17.54 20.47
CA SER A 248 31.19 -16.32 20.04
C SER A 248 30.55 -15.07 20.63
N ALA A 249 31.31 -14.31 21.42
CA ALA A 249 30.91 -12.97 21.89
C ALA A 249 30.51 -12.04 20.72
N LYS A 250 31.14 -12.23 19.55
CA LYS A 250 30.81 -11.51 18.32
C LYS A 250 29.43 -11.87 17.77
N THR A 251 28.97 -13.12 17.93
CA THR A 251 27.61 -13.54 17.55
C THR A 251 26.57 -12.86 18.44
N LYS A 252 26.79 -12.84 19.76
CA LYS A 252 25.90 -12.16 20.70
C LYS A 252 25.78 -10.66 20.40
N GLN A 253 26.90 -9.99 20.15
CA GLN A 253 26.91 -8.56 19.79
C GLN A 253 26.18 -8.28 18.47
N LYS A 254 26.33 -9.15 17.47
CA LYS A 254 25.58 -9.04 16.20
C LYS A 254 24.08 -9.22 16.39
N LEU A 255 23.64 -10.12 17.27
CA LEU A 255 22.21 -10.30 17.56
C LEU A 255 21.61 -9.04 18.21
N GLU A 256 22.33 -8.44 19.17
CA GLU A 256 21.92 -7.17 19.78
C GLU A 256 21.82 -6.03 18.75
N GLU A 257 22.74 -5.97 17.78
CA GLU A 257 22.69 -5.02 16.67
C GLU A 257 21.49 -5.25 15.74
N VAL A 258 21.19 -6.52 15.43
CA VAL A 258 20.00 -6.90 14.64
C VAL A 258 18.71 -6.48 15.33
N ILE A 259 18.59 -6.70 16.65
CA ILE A 259 17.41 -6.29 17.43
C ILE A 259 17.23 -4.77 17.40
N LYS A 260 18.32 -3.99 17.58
CA LYS A 260 18.26 -2.53 17.46
C LYS A 260 17.81 -2.07 16.06
N ASN A 261 18.26 -2.76 15.01
CA ASN A 261 17.82 -2.47 13.65
C ASN A 261 16.33 -2.78 13.46
N PHE A 262 15.81 -3.83 14.08
CA PHE A 262 14.37 -4.11 14.07
C PHE A 262 13.56 -3.03 14.77
N ASP A 263 13.99 -2.56 15.94
CA ASP A 263 13.32 -1.45 16.64
C ASP A 263 13.27 -0.18 15.77
N PHE A 264 14.37 0.14 15.08
CA PHE A 264 14.40 1.27 14.15
C PHE A 264 13.38 1.12 13.01
N VAL A 265 13.36 -0.03 12.34
CA VAL A 265 12.43 -0.32 11.22
C VAL A 265 10.97 -0.29 11.66
N LEU A 266 10.69 -0.70 12.90
CA LEU A 266 9.35 -0.80 13.46
C LEU A 266 8.91 0.44 14.25
N SER A 267 9.73 1.48 14.30
CA SER A 267 9.46 2.71 15.07
C SER A 267 8.16 3.43 14.68
N ASP A 268 7.64 3.22 13.47
CA ASP A 268 6.34 3.77 13.05
C ASP A 268 5.15 3.11 13.75
N PHE A 269 5.30 1.90 14.30
CA PHE A 269 4.27 1.20 15.06
C PHE A 269 4.20 1.66 16.52
N GLU A 270 5.21 2.39 17.00
CA GLU A 270 5.30 2.88 18.38
C GLU A 270 4.68 4.28 18.57
N LYS A 271 4.23 4.92 17.48
CA LYS A 271 3.58 6.25 17.45
C LYS A 271 2.06 6.16 17.60
#